data_AF-A0ABD6TJT2-F1
#
_entry.id   AF-A0ABD6TJT2-F1
#
_cell.length_a   1.000
_cell.length_b   1.000
_cell.length_c   1.000
_cell.angle_alpha   90.00
_cell.angle_beta   90.00
_cell.angle_gamma   90.00
#
_symmetry.space_group_name_H-M   'P 1'
#
loop_
_entity.id
_entity.type
_entity.pdbx_description
1 polymer ?
#
loop_
_entity_poly.entity_id
_entity_poly.type
_entity_poly.pdbx_seq_one_letter_code
_entity_poly.pdbx_strand_id
1 'polypeptide(L)' 'MIVVFCIIRGWFMCMKKFNEVVATHPSLESVLIPIGDGMKVSKMKK' A
#
# COMPACT_ATOMS: atom_id res chain seq x y z
N MET A 1 -17.49 14.17 13.26
CA MET A 1 -16.95 12.80 13.49
C MET A 1 -17.15 11.89 12.27
N ILE A 2 -18.32 11.89 11.61
CA ILE A 2 -18.62 11.05 10.43
C ILE A 2 -17.67 11.29 9.24
N VAL A 3 -17.35 12.54 8.93
CA VAL A 3 -16.46 12.89 7.80
C VAL A 3 -15.06 12.30 7.98
N VAL A 4 -14.49 12.37 9.19
CA VAL A 4 -13.18 11.80 9.52
C VAL A 4 -13.19 10.28 9.35
N PHE A 5 -14.24 9.61 9.82
CA PHE A 5 -14.39 8.17 9.64
C PHE A 5 -14.45 7.77 8.16
N CYS A 6 -15.21 8.49 7.33
CA CYS A 6 -15.28 8.24 5.90
C CYS A 6 -13.93 8.44 5.20
N ILE A 7 -13.16 9.46 5.59
CA ILE A 7 -11.82 9.71 5.04
C ILE A 7 -10.86 8.57 5.38
N ILE A 8 -10.81 8.15 6.64
CA ILE A 8 -9.95 7.04 7.09
C ILE A 8 -10.32 5.75 6.35
N ARG A 9 -11.62 5.45 6.23
CA ARG A 9 -12.11 4.26 5.54
C ARG A 9 -11.78 4.28 4.06
N GLY A 10 -11.94 5.43 3.40
CA GLY A 10 -11.57 5.62 2.00
C GLY A 10 -10.07 5.42 1.77
N TRP A 11 -9.24 6.04 2.61
CA TRP A 11 -7.78 5.88 2.55
C TRP A 11 -7.36 4.42 2.73
N PHE A 12 -7.95 3.71 3.70
CA PHE A 12 -7.66 2.29 3.92
C PHE A 12 -7.97 1.42 2.69
N MET A 13 -9.10 1.66 2.03
CA MET A 13 -9.47 0.94 0.80
C MET A 13 -8.47 1.20 -0.35
N CYS A 14 -8.05 2.46 -0.52
CA CYS A 14 -7.05 2.83 -1.51
C CYS A 14 -5.70 2.17 -1.23
N MET A 15 -5.22 2.22 0.01
CA MET A 15 -3.93 1.64 0.41
C MET A 15 -3.93 0.11 0.30
N LYS A 16 -5.03 -0.55 0.65
CA LYS A 16 -5.18 -2.00 0.44
C LYS A 16 -5.07 -2.35 -1.05
N LYS A 17 -5.76 -1.61 -1.91
CA LYS A 17 -5.72 -1.89 -3.35
C LYS A 17 -4.35 -1.63 -3.96
N PHE A 18 -3.70 -0.55 -3.55
CA PHE A 18 -2.32 -0.27 -3.92
C PHE A 18 -1.38 -1.41 -3.53
N ASN A 19 -1.52 -1.93 -2.30
CA ASN A 19 -0.69 -3.02 -1.82
C ASN A 19 -0.86 -4.31 -2.62
N GLU A 20 -2.09 -4.66 -3.01
CA GLU A 20 -2.38 -5.80 -3.90
C GLU A 20 -1.73 -5.63 -5.27
N VAL A 21 -1.87 -4.45 -5.89
CA VAL A 21 -1.33 -4.17 -7.23
C VAL A 21 0.20 -4.25 -7.25
N VAL A 22 0.86 -3.64 -6.27
CA VAL A 22 2.34 -3.64 -6.22
C VAL A 22 2.89 -5.04 -5.90
N ALA A 23 2.15 -5.86 -5.15
CA ALA A 23 2.57 -7.23 -4.83
C ALA A 23 2.48 -8.17 -6.04
N THR A 24 1.52 -7.95 -6.95
CA THR A 24 1.33 -8.80 -8.14
C THR A 24 1.98 -8.25 -9.41
N HIS A 25 2.53 -7.04 -9.37
CA HIS A 25 3.07 -6.39 -10.56
C HIS A 25 4.29 -7.16 -11.11
N PRO A 26 4.26 -7.63 -12.38
CA PRO A 26 5.24 -8.59 -12.89
C PRO A 26 6.67 -8.03 -12.92
N SER A 27 6.83 -6.74 -13.23
CA SER A 27 8.12 -6.06 -13.31
C SER A 27 8.63 -5.48 -11.99
N LEU A 28 7.89 -5.63 -10.89
CA LEU A 28 8.32 -5.14 -9.58
C LEU A 28 8.64 -6.31 -8.66
N GLU A 29 9.70 -6.13 -7.88
CA GLU A 29 9.97 -6.89 -6.68
C GLU A 29 9.70 -5.97 -5.50
N SER A 30 8.78 -6.34 -4.61
CA SER A 30 8.38 -5.50 -3.49
C SER A 30 8.49 -6.24 -2.16
N VAL A 31 8.97 -5.52 -1.15
CA VAL A 31 9.15 -6.01 0.23
C VAL A 31 8.45 -5.04 1.17
N LEU A 32 7.69 -5.59 2.12
CA LEU A 32 7.10 -4.82 3.21
C LEU A 32 8.05 -4.85 4.41
N ILE A 33 8.45 -3.67 4.86
CA ILE A 33 9.35 -3.48 5.99
C ILE A 33 8.53 -2.85 7.14
N PRO A 34 8.44 -3.50 8.32
CA PRO A 34 7.61 -3.04 9.43
C PRO A 34 8.30 -1.89 10.21
N ILE A 35 8.52 -0.76 9.54
CA ILE A 35 9.08 0.47 10.13
C ILE A 35 7.99 1.55 10.11
N GLY A 36 7.73 2.18 11.26
CA GLY A 36 6.66 3.17 11.43
C GLY A 36 5.28 2.57 11.15
N ASP A 37 4.47 3.26 10.36
CA ASP A 37 3.17 2.77 9.86
C ASP A 37 3.27 1.63 8.82
N GLY A 38 4.49 1.15 8.54
CA GLY A 38 4.79 0.15 7.52
C GLY A 38 5.29 0.81 6.23
N MET A 39 6.49 0.42 5.79
CA MET A 39 7.13 0.96 4.59
C MET A 39 7.24 -0.12 3.52
N LYS A 40 6.67 0.13 2.34
CA LYS A 40 6.84 -0.75 1.18
C LYS A 40 7.99 -0.24 0.32
N VAL A 41 8.99 -1.08 0.10
CA VAL A 41 10.09 -0.81 -0.83
C VAL A 41 9.90 -1.68 -2.07
N SER A 42 9.91 -1.05 -3.24
CA SER A 42 9.77 -1.74 -4.52
C SER A 42 10.91 -1.39 -5.47
N LYS A 43 11.45 -2.41 -6.14
CA LYS A 43 12.52 -2.28 -7.13
C LYS A 43 12.03 -2.82 -8.47
N MET A 44 12.41 -2.16 -9.56
CA MET A 44 12.14 -2.66 -10.91
C MET A 44 13.08 -3.84 -11.21
N LYS A 45 12.50 -4.94 -11.68
CA LYS A 45 13.26 -6.07 -12.25
C LYS A 45 13.87 -5.61 -13.57
N LYS A 46 15.16 -5.84 -13.76
CA LYS A 46 15.85 -5.62 -15.05
C LYS A 46 15.44 -6.69 -16.05
#